data_AF-A0A0S8FQH4-F1
#
_entry.id   AF-A0A0S8FQH4-F1
#
_cell.length_a   1.000
_cell.length_b   1.000
_cell.length_c   1.000
_cell.angle_alpha   90.00
_cell.angle_beta   90.00
_cell.angle_gamma   90.00
#
_symmetry.space_group_name_H-M   'P 1'
#
loop_
_entity.id
_entity.type
_entity.pdbx_description
1 polymer ?
#
loop_
_entity_poly.entity_id
_entity_poly.type
_entity_poly.pdbx_seq_one_letter_code
_entity_poly.pdbx_strand_id
1 'polypeptide(L)'
;MKILHANTLAVTLDALNEVFFMGNSLSRVERTTVARWLADRQGVKGAYRGMIAPTPLDFKRGIRLFTGEKVVSGAAIGHILGEEASRALILLNGNLPVAREALKKSNKGMIRALMSCETPTRVRGFYCCGMCTAALWRHLAVGGLRQSKRRLSAGLKVLRRYRDGTGKWRRFPFYYTLLALSEIDRSTAIDELHYTAPLCERLLNRYRVKNKIAERRRILLERILSRC
;
A
#
# COMPACT_ATOMS: atom_id res chain seq x y z
N MET A 1 -2.88 21.82 2.92
CA MET A 1 -3.30 20.67 3.77
C MET A 1 -2.13 20.29 4.66
N LYS A 2 -2.31 20.10 5.97
CA LYS A 2 -1.23 19.62 6.83
C LYS A 2 -0.90 18.17 6.45
N ILE A 3 0.32 17.91 5.98
CA ILE A 3 0.75 16.56 5.57
C ILE A 3 1.32 15.77 6.75
N LEU A 4 2.16 16.41 7.56
CA LEU A 4 2.84 15.76 8.66
C LEU A 4 1.98 15.79 9.94
N HIS A 5 1.63 14.61 10.44
CA HIS A 5 0.99 14.39 11.72
C HIS A 5 1.93 13.60 12.64
N ALA A 6 2.82 14.30 13.35
CA ALA A 6 3.94 13.69 14.07
C ALA A 6 3.57 12.59 15.08
N ASN A 7 2.33 12.57 15.58
CA ASN A 7 1.84 11.58 16.54
C ASN A 7 1.29 10.30 15.89
N THR A 8 1.15 10.23 14.56
CA THR A 8 0.58 9.07 13.85
C THR A 8 1.14 8.93 12.44
N LEU A 9 1.76 7.77 12.20
CA LEU A 9 2.24 7.41 10.86
C LEU A 9 1.06 7.14 9.94
N ALA A 10 -0.02 6.52 10.45
CA ALA A 10 -1.20 6.22 9.64
C ALA A 10 -1.84 7.48 9.03
N VAL A 11 -2.04 8.55 9.81
CA VAL A 11 -2.65 9.79 9.28
C VAL A 11 -1.69 10.55 8.36
N THR A 12 -0.39 10.54 8.66
CA THR A 12 0.62 11.11 7.76
C THR A 12 0.62 10.39 6.39
N LEU A 13 0.57 9.06 6.39
CA LEU A 13 0.49 8.27 5.16
C LEU A 13 -0.86 8.40 4.45
N ASP A 14 -1.97 8.58 5.17
CA ASP A 14 -3.28 8.88 4.57
C ASP A 14 -3.25 10.23 3.83
N ALA A 15 -2.66 11.25 4.43
CA ALA A 15 -2.50 12.57 3.81
C ALA A 15 -1.58 12.52 2.57
N LEU A 16 -0.49 11.76 2.62
CA LEU A 16 0.38 11.53 1.46
C LEU A 16 -0.31 10.74 0.36
N ASN A 17 -1.00 9.65 0.72
CA ASN A 17 -1.76 8.86 -0.23
C ASN A 17 -2.83 9.71 -0.90
N GLU A 18 -3.49 10.64 -0.19
CA GLU A 18 -4.42 11.60 -0.80
C GLU A 18 -3.74 12.44 -1.90
N VAL A 19 -2.58 13.02 -1.60
CA VAL A 19 -1.84 13.85 -2.55
C VAL A 19 -1.46 13.04 -3.80
N PHE A 20 -0.86 11.87 -3.61
CA PHE A 20 -0.46 11.00 -4.73
C PHE A 20 -1.67 10.50 -5.51
N PHE A 21 -2.73 10.11 -4.81
CA PHE A 21 -3.94 9.62 -5.42
C PHE A 21 -4.59 10.71 -6.25
N MET A 22 -4.73 11.94 -5.76
CA MET A 22 -5.34 13.03 -6.51
C MET A 22 -4.43 13.65 -7.58
N GLY A 23 -3.16 13.25 -7.68
CA GLY A 23 -2.19 13.85 -8.61
C GLY A 23 -1.72 15.24 -8.19
N ASN A 24 -1.88 15.60 -6.91
CA ASN A 24 -1.46 16.89 -6.38
C ASN A 24 0.05 16.93 -6.15
N SER A 25 0.63 18.13 -6.18
CA SER A 25 2.05 18.37 -5.90
C SER A 25 2.27 18.81 -4.45
N LEU A 26 3.38 18.35 -3.86
CA LEU A 26 3.93 18.88 -2.61
C LEU A 26 5.03 19.89 -2.91
N SER A 27 5.12 20.94 -2.10
CA SER A 27 6.27 21.83 -2.09
C SER A 27 7.56 21.09 -1.72
N ARG A 28 8.72 21.62 -2.12
CA ARG A 28 10.03 21.06 -1.76
C ARG A 28 10.21 20.96 -0.24
N VAL A 29 9.72 21.95 0.50
CA VAL A 29 9.78 21.99 1.96
C VAL A 29 8.95 20.86 2.57
N GLU A 30 7.69 20.69 2.14
CA GLU A 30 6.84 19.60 2.62
C GLU A 30 7.43 18.23 2.31
N ARG A 31 7.93 18.02 1.08
CA ARG A 31 8.59 16.77 0.69
C ARG A 31 9.78 16.46 1.59
N THR A 32 10.63 17.45 1.83
CA THR A 32 11.84 17.31 2.63
C THR A 32 11.50 16.99 4.09
N THR A 33 10.58 17.77 4.67
CA THR A 33 10.15 17.62 6.06
C THR A 33 9.55 16.24 6.32
N VAL A 34 8.64 15.79 5.46
CA VAL A 34 7.98 14.50 5.62
C VAL A 34 8.95 13.34 5.36
N ALA A 35 9.82 13.46 4.36
CA ALA A 35 10.83 12.43 4.09
C ALA A 35 11.82 12.25 5.24
N ARG A 36 12.28 13.33 5.87
CA ARG A 36 13.12 13.25 7.08
C ARG A 36 12.38 12.58 8.22
N TRP A 37 11.15 13.03 8.48
CA TRP A 37 10.33 12.45 9.56
C TRP A 37 10.07 10.95 9.35
N LEU A 38 9.81 10.49 8.13
CA LEU A 38 9.70 9.06 7.82
C LEU A 38 11.02 8.31 8.02
N ALA A 39 12.14 8.93 7.61
CA ALA A 39 13.47 8.34 7.72
C ALA A 39 13.92 8.14 9.17
N ASP A 40 13.65 9.12 10.05
CA ASP A 40 13.98 9.08 11.48
C ASP A 40 13.26 7.95 12.24
N ARG A 41 12.21 7.39 11.64
CA ARG A 41 11.43 6.27 12.19
C ARG A 41 11.92 4.91 11.72
N GLN A 42 12.95 4.84 10.90
CA GLN A 42 13.50 3.56 10.45
C GLN A 42 14.14 2.81 11.61
N GLY A 43 13.75 1.56 11.83
CA GLY A 43 14.41 0.66 12.78
C GLY A 43 14.17 0.97 14.26
N VAL A 44 13.40 2.01 14.59
CA VAL A 44 13.03 2.32 15.97
C VAL A 44 12.06 1.28 16.54
N LYS A 45 11.83 1.30 17.86
CA LYS A 45 10.94 0.35 18.55
C LYS A 45 9.57 0.27 17.86
N GLY A 46 9.11 -0.95 17.56
CA GLY A 46 7.87 -1.22 16.83
C GLY A 46 8.04 -1.34 15.31
N ALA A 47 9.24 -1.09 14.77
CA ALA A 47 9.56 -1.35 13.38
C ALA A 47 9.41 -2.84 13.04
N TYR A 48 8.53 -3.14 12.07
CA TYR A 48 8.45 -4.49 11.53
C TYR A 48 9.73 -4.83 10.77
N ARG A 49 10.49 -5.83 11.23
CA ARG A 49 11.72 -6.28 10.56
C ARG A 49 12.73 -5.16 10.26
N GLY A 50 12.76 -4.11 11.09
CA GLY A 50 13.66 -2.96 10.89
C GLY A 50 13.20 -1.94 9.84
N MET A 51 11.94 -2.03 9.38
CA MET A 51 11.31 -1.04 8.50
C MET A 51 11.02 0.28 9.24
N ILE A 52 10.28 1.18 8.60
CA ILE A 52 9.79 2.42 9.20
C ILE A 52 8.68 2.10 10.20
N ALA A 53 8.84 2.54 11.45
CA ALA A 53 7.95 2.14 12.55
C ALA A 53 6.66 2.96 12.62
N PRO A 54 5.50 2.33 12.90
CA PRO A 54 4.30 3.03 13.41
C PRO A 54 4.56 3.77 14.71
N THR A 55 3.75 4.78 15.03
CA THR A 55 3.80 5.46 16.33
C THR A 55 3.10 4.62 17.41
N PRO A 56 3.35 4.90 18.71
CA PRO A 56 2.57 4.29 19.79
C PRO A 56 1.06 4.51 19.66
N LEU A 57 0.65 5.66 19.11
CA LEU A 57 -0.76 5.97 18.90
C LEU A 57 -1.40 5.08 17.84
N ASP A 58 -0.67 4.76 16.76
CA ASP A 58 -1.14 3.85 15.70
C ASP A 58 -1.44 2.45 16.28
N PHE A 59 -0.57 1.95 17.16
CA PHE A 59 -0.80 0.67 17.85
C PHE A 59 -1.96 0.76 18.86
N LYS A 60 -2.04 1.84 19.64
CA LYS A 60 -3.05 2.01 20.68
C LYS A 60 -4.48 2.09 20.11
N ARG A 61 -4.66 2.76 18.98
CA ARG A 61 -5.99 3.02 18.39
C ARG A 61 -6.34 2.07 17.25
N GLY A 62 -5.37 1.31 16.75
CA GLY A 62 -5.45 0.72 15.44
C GLY A 62 -5.41 1.78 14.34
N ILE A 63 -5.48 1.33 13.09
CA ILE A 63 -5.38 2.19 11.92
C ILE A 63 -6.56 1.96 10.98
N ARG A 64 -6.72 2.91 10.06
CA ARG A 64 -7.60 2.77 8.91
C ARG A 64 -6.80 3.00 7.64
N LEU A 65 -6.92 2.09 6.68
CA LEU A 65 -6.25 2.20 5.38
C LEU A 65 -6.91 3.30 4.55
N PHE A 66 -6.23 3.74 3.49
CA PHE A 66 -6.67 4.85 2.63
C PHE A 66 -8.10 4.63 2.09
N THR A 67 -8.44 3.38 1.77
CA THR A 67 -9.74 2.92 1.29
C THR A 67 -10.73 2.54 2.40
N GLY A 68 -10.38 2.76 3.67
CA GLY A 68 -11.30 2.71 4.80
C GLY A 68 -11.32 1.41 5.61
N GLU A 69 -10.60 0.37 5.21
CA GLU A 69 -10.47 -0.89 5.96
C GLU A 69 -9.78 -0.66 7.32
N LYS A 70 -10.29 -1.28 8.39
CA LYS A 70 -9.72 -1.18 9.73
C LYS A 70 -8.66 -2.25 9.96
N VAL A 71 -7.58 -1.91 10.66
CA VAL A 71 -6.52 -2.84 11.07
C VAL A 71 -6.21 -2.64 12.55
N VAL A 72 -6.28 -3.72 13.32
CA VAL A 72 -6.09 -3.68 14.79
C VAL A 72 -4.94 -4.55 15.27
N SER A 73 -4.51 -5.53 14.48
CA SER A 73 -3.38 -6.40 14.85
C SER A 73 -2.08 -5.61 14.76
N GLY A 74 -1.29 -5.59 15.85
CA GLY A 74 0.01 -4.93 15.88
C GLY A 74 0.98 -5.44 14.79
N ALA A 75 0.97 -6.74 14.51
CA ALA A 75 1.78 -7.31 13.45
C ALA A 75 1.40 -6.77 12.06
N ALA A 76 0.09 -6.66 11.79
CA ALA A 76 -0.41 -6.10 10.54
C ALA A 76 -0.15 -4.59 10.43
N ILE A 77 -0.34 -3.84 11.53
CA ILE A 77 -0.03 -2.39 11.60
C ILE A 77 1.44 -2.14 11.28
N GLY A 78 2.35 -2.86 11.94
CA GLY A 78 3.79 -2.75 11.72
C GLY A 78 4.18 -3.05 10.28
N HIS A 79 3.68 -4.16 9.73
CA HIS A 79 3.96 -4.56 8.35
C HIS A 79 3.41 -3.56 7.34
N ILE A 80 2.10 -3.28 7.38
CA ILE A 80 1.42 -2.44 6.38
C ILE A 80 1.97 -1.02 6.38
N LEU A 81 2.11 -0.39 7.56
CA LEU A 81 2.63 0.98 7.61
C LEU A 81 4.12 1.05 7.22
N GLY A 82 4.90 -0.01 7.48
CA GLY A 82 6.28 -0.10 7.02
C GLY A 82 6.38 -0.13 5.50
N GLU A 83 5.56 -0.94 4.82
CA GLU A 83 5.47 -1.02 3.36
C GLU A 83 4.99 0.31 2.76
N GLU A 84 3.92 0.88 3.29
CA GLU A 84 3.33 2.15 2.83
C GLU A 84 4.29 3.33 3.02
N ALA A 85 5.04 3.37 4.13
CA ALA A 85 6.06 4.39 4.38
C ALA A 85 7.26 4.26 3.44
N SER A 86 7.70 3.03 3.16
CA SER A 86 8.80 2.78 2.21
C SER A 86 8.38 3.19 0.80
N ARG A 87 7.15 2.84 0.38
CA ARG A 87 6.54 3.34 -0.85
C ARG A 87 6.47 4.87 -0.88
N ALA A 88 6.04 5.50 0.21
CA ALA A 88 5.95 6.96 0.30
C ALA A 88 7.31 7.64 0.14
N LEU A 89 8.38 7.12 0.76
CA LEU A 89 9.74 7.66 0.58
C LEU A 89 10.19 7.64 -0.88
N ILE A 90 9.85 6.58 -1.62
CA ILE A 90 10.16 6.48 -3.05
C ILE A 90 9.42 7.57 -3.84
N LEU A 91 8.10 7.72 -3.62
CA LEU A 91 7.27 8.70 -4.34
C LEU A 91 7.55 10.16 -3.97
N LEU A 92 8.08 10.41 -2.76
CA LEU A 92 8.52 11.74 -2.38
C LEU A 92 9.73 12.20 -3.21
N ASN A 93 10.39 11.31 -3.95
CA ASN A 93 11.56 11.58 -4.80
C ASN A 93 12.65 12.36 -4.04
N GLY A 94 12.87 11.97 -2.78
CA GLY A 94 13.81 12.65 -1.92
C GLY A 94 15.24 12.26 -2.25
N ASN A 95 15.98 13.13 -2.94
CA ASN A 95 17.45 13.02 -3.06
C ASN A 95 18.20 13.16 -1.72
N LEU A 96 17.46 13.27 -0.61
CA LEU A 96 17.99 13.33 0.73
C LEU A 96 18.76 12.05 1.07
N PRO A 97 20.06 12.15 1.44
CA PRO A 97 20.85 11.00 1.85
C PRO A 97 20.20 10.19 2.98
N VAL A 98 19.62 10.87 3.98
CA VAL A 98 18.96 10.20 5.12
C VAL A 98 17.75 9.37 4.70
N ALA A 99 16.94 9.85 3.76
CA ALA A 99 15.79 9.12 3.24
C ALA A 99 16.21 7.88 2.44
N ARG A 100 17.27 8.01 1.62
CA ARG A 100 17.84 6.90 0.85
C ARG A 100 18.39 5.81 1.76
N GLU A 101 19.13 6.18 2.80
CA GLU A 101 19.70 5.21 3.74
C GLU A 101 18.61 4.51 4.58
N ALA A 102 17.61 5.26 5.04
CA ALA A 102 16.45 4.68 5.73
C ALA A 102 15.70 3.69 4.83
N LEU A 103 15.43 4.05 3.58
CA LEU A 103 14.78 3.16 2.62
C LEU A 103 15.62 1.90 2.36
N LYS A 104 16.94 2.03 2.17
CA LYS A 104 17.85 0.90 1.99
C LYS A 104 17.79 -0.09 3.15
N LYS A 105 17.81 0.40 4.39
CA LYS A 105 17.70 -0.43 5.61
C LYS A 105 16.33 -1.08 5.72
N SER A 106 15.25 -0.34 5.46
CA SER A 106 13.87 -0.85 5.44
C SER A 106 13.72 -2.00 4.44
N ASN A 107 14.18 -1.80 3.21
CA ASN A 107 14.09 -2.79 2.13
C ASN A 107 14.95 -4.01 2.41
N LYS A 108 16.12 -3.85 3.05
CA LYS A 108 16.95 -4.98 3.50
C LYS A 108 16.19 -5.87 4.47
N GLY A 109 15.50 -5.27 5.44
CA GLY A 109 14.65 -5.97 6.40
C GLY A 109 13.52 -6.75 5.73
N MET A 110 12.78 -6.08 4.85
CA MET A 110 11.65 -6.70 4.14
C MET A 110 12.10 -7.80 3.18
N ILE A 111 13.21 -7.61 2.45
CA ILE A 111 13.75 -8.66 1.56
C ILE A 111 14.12 -9.92 2.34
N ARG A 112 14.74 -9.80 3.52
CA ARG A 112 15.02 -10.97 4.38
C ARG A 112 13.72 -11.68 4.78
N ALA A 113 12.69 -10.91 5.15
CA ALA A 113 11.39 -11.47 5.52
C ALA A 113 10.73 -12.21 4.34
N LEU A 114 10.74 -11.62 3.14
CA LEU A 114 10.28 -12.28 1.92
C LEU A 114 11.05 -13.56 1.64
N MET A 115 12.39 -13.52 1.67
CA MET A 115 13.22 -14.70 1.42
C MET A 115 12.97 -15.82 2.44
N SER A 116 12.70 -15.48 3.71
CA SER A 116 12.34 -16.49 4.72
C SER A 116 10.97 -17.13 4.50
N CYS A 117 10.08 -16.46 3.76
CA CYS A 117 8.72 -16.92 3.49
C CYS A 117 8.54 -17.49 2.08
N GLU A 118 9.41 -17.18 1.12
CA GLU A 118 9.37 -17.66 -0.26
C GLU A 118 10.04 -19.04 -0.37
N THR A 119 9.32 -20.08 0.05
CA THR A 119 9.73 -21.50 -0.09
C THR A 119 9.17 -22.11 -1.39
N PRO A 120 9.60 -23.31 -1.83
CA PRO A 120 8.97 -23.99 -2.96
C PRO A 120 7.45 -24.17 -2.82
N THR A 121 6.95 -24.22 -1.59
CA THR A 121 5.54 -24.39 -1.24
C THR A 121 4.80 -23.07 -0.94
N ARG A 122 5.51 -21.93 -0.85
CA ARG A 122 4.93 -20.61 -0.60
C ARG A 122 5.16 -19.68 -1.78
N VAL A 123 4.06 -19.19 -2.34
CA VAL A 123 4.08 -18.46 -3.60
C VAL A 123 4.72 -17.07 -3.43
N ARG A 124 5.66 -16.75 -4.32
CA ARG A 124 6.28 -15.42 -4.39
C ARG A 124 5.23 -14.35 -4.64
N GLY A 125 5.41 -13.19 -4.02
CA GLY A 125 4.46 -12.08 -4.15
C GLY A 125 3.16 -12.25 -3.36
N PHE A 126 3.01 -13.30 -2.55
CA PHE A 126 2.01 -13.37 -1.50
C PHE A 126 2.71 -13.29 -0.14
N TYR A 127 2.11 -12.61 0.84
CA TYR A 127 2.67 -12.52 2.19
C TYR A 127 1.89 -13.38 3.19
N CYS A 128 1.59 -12.89 4.39
CA CYS A 128 0.86 -13.67 5.40
C CYS A 128 -0.67 -13.68 5.18
N CYS A 129 -1.24 -12.64 4.57
CA CYS A 129 -2.67 -12.52 4.28
C CYS A 129 -2.92 -11.55 3.13
N GLY A 130 -4.16 -11.47 2.62
CA GLY A 130 -4.51 -10.60 1.50
C GLY A 130 -4.28 -9.11 1.77
N MET A 131 -4.49 -8.66 3.02
CA MET A 131 -4.28 -7.25 3.39
C MET A 131 -2.80 -6.86 3.40
N CYS A 132 -1.95 -7.67 4.03
CA CYS A 132 -0.50 -7.47 4.02
C CYS A 132 0.08 -7.63 2.60
N THR A 133 -0.52 -8.49 1.79
CA THR A 133 -0.14 -8.69 0.38
C THR A 133 -0.45 -7.47 -0.47
N ALA A 134 -1.63 -6.84 -0.29
CA ALA A 134 -1.96 -5.61 -1.01
C ALA A 134 -0.98 -4.46 -0.67
N ALA A 135 -0.59 -4.30 0.59
CA ALA A 135 0.42 -3.32 1.00
C ALA A 135 1.79 -3.60 0.35
N LEU A 136 2.23 -4.86 0.37
CA LEU A 136 3.45 -5.31 -0.30
C LEU A 136 3.41 -5.00 -1.81
N TRP A 137 2.30 -5.25 -2.49
CA TRP A 137 2.16 -4.98 -3.92
C TRP A 137 2.31 -3.50 -4.26
N ARG A 138 1.73 -2.62 -3.45
CA ARG A 138 1.88 -1.17 -3.63
C ARG A 138 3.34 -0.73 -3.50
N HIS A 139 4.11 -1.33 -2.58
CA HIS A 139 5.55 -1.08 -2.47
C HIS A 139 6.35 -1.68 -3.64
N LEU A 140 6.01 -2.89 -4.11
CA LEU A 140 6.63 -3.49 -5.29
C LEU A 140 6.38 -2.66 -6.55
N ALA A 141 5.19 -2.09 -6.70
CA ALA A 141 4.78 -1.30 -7.85
C ALA A 141 5.66 -0.06 -8.09
N VAL A 142 6.18 0.54 -7.01
CA VAL A 142 7.11 1.68 -7.10
C VAL A 142 8.59 1.26 -7.14
N GLY A 143 8.90 -0.04 -7.24
CA GLY A 143 10.26 -0.53 -7.45
C GLY A 143 11.15 -0.61 -6.22
N GLY A 144 10.58 -0.56 -5.00
CA GLY A 144 11.40 -0.55 -3.77
C GLY A 144 12.14 -1.86 -3.46
N LEU A 145 11.65 -3.00 -3.96
CA LEU A 145 12.19 -4.32 -3.62
C LEU A 145 12.77 -5.04 -4.84
N ARG A 146 13.70 -5.98 -4.62
CA ARG A 146 14.31 -6.76 -5.72
C ARG A 146 13.23 -7.54 -6.48
N GLN A 147 13.43 -7.80 -7.77
CA GLN A 147 12.55 -8.65 -8.59
C GLN A 147 11.06 -8.25 -8.54
N SER A 148 10.74 -6.95 -8.39
CA SER A 148 9.35 -6.48 -8.23
C SER A 148 8.38 -7.04 -9.26
N LYS A 149 8.71 -6.93 -10.55
CA LYS A 149 7.86 -7.44 -11.65
C LYS A 149 7.55 -8.92 -11.48
N ARG A 150 8.57 -9.75 -11.24
CA ARG A 150 8.42 -11.20 -11.03
C ARG A 150 7.53 -11.51 -9.82
N ARG A 151 7.70 -10.78 -8.70
CA ARG A 151 6.88 -10.95 -7.50
C ARG A 151 5.43 -10.54 -7.75
N LEU A 152 5.20 -9.41 -8.40
CA LEU A 152 3.85 -8.96 -8.77
C LEU A 152 3.15 -9.99 -9.67
N SER A 153 3.79 -10.45 -10.75
CA SER A 153 3.21 -11.47 -11.63
C SER A 153 2.88 -12.77 -10.89
N ALA A 154 3.73 -13.22 -9.96
CA ALA A 154 3.47 -14.40 -9.15
C ALA A 154 2.33 -14.18 -8.14
N GLY A 155 2.27 -13.00 -7.51
CA GLY A 155 1.22 -12.61 -6.58
C GLY A 155 -0.15 -12.54 -7.25
N LEU A 156 -0.25 -11.99 -8.47
CA LEU A 156 -1.52 -11.92 -9.19
C LEU A 156 -2.02 -13.30 -9.65
N LYS A 157 -1.12 -14.26 -9.91
CA LYS A 157 -1.53 -15.67 -10.10
C LYS A 157 -2.17 -16.25 -8.84
N VAL A 158 -1.74 -15.84 -7.64
CA VAL A 158 -2.41 -16.22 -6.39
C VAL A 158 -3.76 -15.54 -6.29
N LEU A 159 -3.85 -14.24 -6.60
CA LEU A 159 -5.10 -13.50 -6.58
C LEU A 159 -6.16 -14.16 -7.46
N ARG A 160 -5.79 -14.58 -8.66
CA ARG A 160 -6.65 -15.32 -9.60
C ARG A 160 -7.27 -16.58 -8.98
N ARG A 161 -6.52 -17.32 -8.17
CA ARG A 161 -7.02 -18.53 -7.47
C ARG A 161 -8.04 -18.20 -6.37
N TYR A 162 -8.04 -16.96 -5.89
CA TYR A 162 -8.99 -16.48 -4.89
C TYR A 162 -10.23 -15.81 -5.47
N ARG A 163 -10.38 -15.73 -6.80
CA ARG A 163 -11.62 -15.25 -7.43
C ARG A 163 -12.83 -16.02 -6.87
N ASP A 164 -13.87 -15.28 -6.49
CA ASP A 164 -15.10 -15.85 -5.93
C ASP A 164 -16.25 -15.98 -6.94
N GLY A 165 -16.00 -15.60 -8.21
CA GLY A 165 -17.00 -15.61 -9.28
C GLY A 165 -17.91 -14.38 -9.31
N THR A 166 -17.79 -13.46 -8.34
CA THR A 166 -18.65 -12.28 -8.23
C THR A 166 -17.96 -10.97 -8.64
N GLY A 167 -16.71 -11.06 -9.11
CA GLY A 167 -15.82 -9.91 -9.34
C GLY A 167 -15.00 -9.52 -8.11
N LYS A 168 -15.05 -10.31 -7.02
CA LYS A 168 -14.20 -10.14 -5.83
C LYS A 168 -13.24 -11.31 -5.66
N TRP A 169 -12.40 -11.19 -4.65
CA TRP A 169 -11.43 -12.21 -4.24
C TRP A 169 -11.63 -12.58 -2.78
N ARG A 170 -11.77 -13.88 -2.50
CA ARG A 170 -11.83 -14.39 -1.13
C ARG A 170 -10.53 -14.03 -0.40
N ARG A 171 -10.63 -13.69 0.88
CA ARG A 171 -9.50 -13.35 1.77
C ARG A 171 -8.73 -12.04 1.44
N PHE A 172 -9.12 -11.31 0.40
CA PHE A 172 -8.52 -10.02 0.06
C PHE A 172 -9.49 -8.86 0.37
N PRO A 173 -9.01 -7.76 0.97
CA PRO A 173 -9.84 -6.57 1.16
C PRO A 173 -10.12 -5.92 -0.21
N PHE A 174 -11.38 -5.84 -0.61
CA PHE A 174 -11.77 -5.46 -1.97
C PHE A 174 -11.17 -4.11 -2.42
N TYR A 175 -11.48 -3.00 -1.72
CA TYR A 175 -11.04 -1.67 -2.17
C TYR A 175 -9.54 -1.47 -2.03
N TYR A 176 -8.92 -1.95 -0.96
CA TYR A 176 -7.47 -1.84 -0.82
C TYR A 176 -6.72 -2.69 -1.86
N THR A 177 -7.30 -3.81 -2.30
CA THR A 177 -6.77 -4.61 -3.42
C THR A 177 -6.93 -3.86 -4.74
N LEU A 178 -8.08 -3.24 -5.00
CA LEU A 178 -8.25 -2.36 -6.17
C LEU A 178 -7.24 -1.21 -6.18
N LEU A 179 -6.94 -0.62 -5.01
CA LEU A 179 -5.92 0.42 -4.90
C LEU A 179 -4.53 -0.11 -5.27
N ALA A 180 -4.20 -1.35 -4.89
CA ALA A 180 -2.95 -1.97 -5.31
C ALA A 180 -2.91 -2.23 -6.83
N LEU A 181 -3.98 -2.80 -7.39
CA LEU A 181 -4.10 -3.07 -8.82
C LEU A 181 -4.03 -1.77 -9.65
N SER A 182 -4.60 -0.68 -9.16
CA SER A 182 -4.58 0.62 -9.84
C SER A 182 -3.19 1.25 -9.89
N GLU A 183 -2.23 0.79 -9.08
CA GLU A 183 -0.85 1.25 -9.05
C GLU A 183 0.12 0.30 -9.79
N ILE A 184 -0.28 -0.94 -10.08
CA ILE A 184 0.52 -1.91 -10.84
C ILE A 184 0.41 -1.62 -12.34
N ASP A 185 1.50 -1.85 -13.08
CA ASP A 185 1.54 -1.75 -14.54
C ASP A 185 0.38 -2.49 -15.22
N ARG A 186 -0.23 -1.86 -16.24
CA ARG A 186 -1.44 -2.37 -16.90
C ARG A 186 -1.24 -3.78 -17.45
N SER A 187 -0.12 -4.05 -18.12
CA SER A 187 0.14 -5.36 -18.73
C SER A 187 0.19 -6.49 -17.70
N THR A 188 0.53 -6.17 -16.45
CA THR A 188 0.62 -7.14 -15.36
C THR A 188 -0.73 -7.34 -14.67
N ALA A 189 -1.56 -6.31 -14.56
CA ALA A 189 -2.81 -6.33 -13.79
C ALA A 189 -4.10 -6.54 -14.62
N ILE A 190 -4.03 -6.46 -15.96
CA ILE A 190 -5.21 -6.36 -16.84
C ILE A 190 -6.26 -7.46 -16.60
N ASP A 191 -5.83 -8.73 -16.46
CA ASP A 191 -6.75 -9.85 -16.22
C ASP A 191 -7.61 -9.70 -14.96
N GLU A 192 -7.06 -9.08 -13.91
CA GLU A 192 -7.75 -8.86 -12.65
C GLU A 192 -8.61 -7.58 -12.69
N LEU A 193 -8.19 -6.58 -13.48
CA LEU A 193 -8.99 -5.39 -13.76
C LEU A 193 -10.26 -5.77 -14.55
N HIS A 194 -10.14 -6.57 -15.60
CA HIS A 194 -11.29 -7.07 -16.37
C HIS A 194 -12.20 -7.95 -15.52
N TYR A 195 -11.64 -8.84 -14.69
CA TYR A 195 -12.43 -9.69 -13.81
C TYR A 195 -13.31 -8.89 -12.83
N THR A 196 -12.82 -7.76 -12.32
CA THR A 196 -13.56 -6.96 -11.33
C THR A 196 -14.42 -5.85 -11.95
N ALA A 197 -14.22 -5.51 -13.23
CA ALA A 197 -14.90 -4.39 -13.90
C ALA A 197 -16.44 -4.43 -13.80
N PRO A 198 -17.15 -5.55 -14.07
CA PRO A 198 -18.61 -5.58 -13.99
C PRO A 198 -19.14 -5.33 -12.56
N LEU A 199 -18.37 -5.70 -11.53
CA LEU A 199 -18.73 -5.35 -10.16
C LEU A 199 -18.47 -3.87 -9.89
N CYS A 200 -17.37 -3.30 -10.41
CA CYS A 200 -17.05 -1.89 -10.26
C CYS A 200 -18.14 -0.99 -10.85
N GLU A 201 -18.66 -1.30 -12.04
CA GLU A 201 -19.79 -0.58 -12.66
C GLU A 201 -21.03 -0.60 -11.76
N ARG A 202 -21.42 -1.79 -11.27
CA ARG A 202 -22.58 -1.94 -10.37
C ARG A 202 -22.41 -1.17 -9.07
N LEU A 203 -21.20 -1.14 -8.51
CA LEU A 203 -20.91 -0.39 -7.29
C LEU A 203 -20.93 1.12 -7.54
N LEU A 204 -20.42 1.58 -8.68
CA LEU A 204 -20.40 2.99 -9.06
C LEU A 204 -21.83 3.55 -9.18
N ASN A 205 -22.74 2.79 -9.80
CA ASN A 205 -24.16 3.18 -9.93
C ASN A 205 -24.91 3.30 -8.60
N ARG A 206 -24.39 2.68 -7.53
CA ARG A 206 -25.00 2.70 -6.18
C ARG A 206 -24.36 3.72 -5.26
N TYR A 207 -23.30 4.41 -5.71
CA TYR A 207 -22.50 5.26 -4.84
C TYR A 207 -23.21 6.56 -4.53
N ARG A 208 -23.60 6.76 -3.26
CA ARG A 208 -24.01 8.06 -2.72
C ARG A 208 -22.86 8.61 -1.88
N VAL A 209 -22.20 9.66 -2.36
CA VAL A 209 -21.03 10.23 -1.67
C VAL A 209 -21.49 10.91 -0.39
N LYS A 210 -21.01 10.41 0.76
CA LYS A 210 -21.38 10.95 2.09
C LYS A 210 -20.17 11.24 2.99
N ASN A 211 -18.97 10.86 2.57
CA ASN A 211 -17.72 11.14 3.29
C ASN A 211 -16.49 10.93 2.38
N LYS A 212 -15.32 11.32 2.88
CA LYS A 212 -14.03 11.23 2.17
C LYS A 212 -13.69 9.80 1.70
N ILE A 213 -13.96 8.78 2.51
CA ILE A 213 -13.69 7.39 2.12
C ILE A 213 -14.60 6.95 0.98
N ALA A 214 -15.88 7.34 1.04
CA ALA A 214 -16.85 7.08 -0.01
C ALA A 214 -16.41 7.73 -1.34
N GLU A 215 -15.95 8.98 -1.28
CA GLU A 215 -15.42 9.70 -2.44
C GLU A 215 -14.18 9.02 -3.05
N ARG A 216 -13.17 8.69 -2.23
CA ARG A 216 -11.97 7.97 -2.68
C ARG A 216 -12.31 6.65 -3.37
N ARG A 217 -13.24 5.89 -2.80
CA ARG A 217 -13.68 4.62 -3.37
C ARG A 217 -14.39 4.81 -4.71
N ARG A 218 -15.25 5.84 -4.83
CA ARG A 218 -15.89 6.19 -6.11
C ARG A 218 -14.85 6.48 -7.19
N ILE A 219 -13.90 7.37 -6.91
CA ILE A 219 -12.82 7.73 -7.83
C ILE A 219 -11.95 6.51 -8.18
N LEU A 220 -11.69 5.63 -7.21
CA LEU A 220 -10.95 4.40 -7.44
C LEU A 220 -11.70 3.47 -8.40
N LEU A 221 -13.02 3.31 -8.26
CA LEU A 221 -13.82 2.50 -9.19
C LEU A 221 -13.76 3.07 -10.61
N GLU A 222 -13.90 4.39 -10.76
CA GLU A 222 -13.79 5.08 -12.06
C GLU A 222 -12.42 4.83 -12.73
N ARG A 223 -11.33 4.90 -11.95
CA ARG A 223 -9.97 4.62 -12.43
C ARG A 223 -9.74 3.17 -12.83
N ILE A 224 -10.41 2.22 -12.17
CA ILE A 224 -10.32 0.81 -12.54
C ILE A 224 -11.00 0.61 -13.90
N LEU A 225 -12.19 1.19 -14.08
CA LEU A 225 -12.95 1.08 -15.33
C LEU A 225 -12.25 1.76 -16.51
N SER A 226 -11.61 2.92 -16.31
CA SER A 226 -10.86 3.59 -17.38
C SER A 226 -9.59 2.86 -17.82
N ARG A 227 -9.13 1.88 -17.03
CA ARG A 227 -7.96 1.04 -17.32
C ARG A 227 -8.32 -0.34 -17.89
N CYS A 228 -9.61 -0.63 -18.04
CA CYS A 228 -10.08 -1.84 -18.72
C CYS A 228 -9.93 -1.71 -20.23
#